data_AF-A0A5R9DZV0-F1
#
_entry.id   AF-A0A5R9DZV0-F1
#
_cell.length_a   1.000
_cell.length_b   1.000
_cell.length_c   1.000
_cell.angle_alpha   90.00
_cell.angle_beta   90.00
_cell.angle_gamma   90.00
#
_symmetry.space_group_name_H-M   'P 1'
#
loop_
_entity.id
_entity.type
_entity.pdbx_description
1 polymer ?
#
loop_
_entity_poly.entity_id
_entity_poly.type
_entity_poly.pdbx_seq_one_letter_code
_entity_poly.pdbx_strand_id
1 'polypeptide(L)'
;MAMPGTTATDPSSSGNSGLVRNRWLALVAPVFGLMIVGLDATILTVALPTLATELEATTTELQWFTDGYTLPFAGLLLPLGVLGDRIGRRLVLIGGLLLFGVGSLMVLRVDSPDGLIIARIVMGAGAAAITPLALSIVPLMFPKEERSKAMAIATAGFALGLPLGPLAGGWLLNNFWWGSILLIGIPVIIIAVIGMLVLVPETRDPNAKRIDLIGAGAAGRHVPPLLLRLPCPAEGRGPRTTGPGPGCG
;
A
#
# COMPACT_ATOMS: atom_id res chain seq x y z
N MET A 1 62.07 30.35 -12.56
CA MET A 1 61.75 28.95 -12.18
C MET A 1 60.33 28.95 -11.61
N ALA A 2 59.33 28.75 -12.46
CA ALA A 2 57.92 28.75 -12.09
C ALA A 2 57.47 27.30 -11.84
N MET A 3 56.80 27.05 -10.71
CA MET A 3 56.26 25.74 -10.38
C MET A 3 54.97 25.47 -11.19
N PRO A 4 54.78 24.28 -11.77
CA PRO A 4 53.55 23.92 -12.46
C PRO A 4 52.40 23.65 -11.47
N GLY A 5 51.21 24.12 -11.85
CA GLY A 5 50.01 24.16 -11.03
C GLY A 5 49.42 22.79 -10.70
N THR A 6 48.90 22.70 -9.48
CA THR A 6 48.07 21.62 -8.96
C THR A 6 46.78 21.56 -9.79
N THR A 7 46.58 20.48 -10.54
CA THR A 7 45.28 20.13 -11.12
C THR A 7 44.37 19.66 -9.99
N ALA A 8 43.46 20.54 -9.56
CA ALA A 8 42.34 20.15 -8.72
C ALA A 8 41.42 19.23 -9.53
N THR A 9 41.39 17.94 -9.16
CA THR A 9 40.39 16.98 -9.62
C THR A 9 39.01 17.44 -9.12
N ASP A 10 38.17 17.87 -10.04
CA ASP A 10 36.79 18.27 -9.81
C ASP A 10 35.92 17.05 -9.40
N PRO A 11 35.32 17.01 -8.19
CA PRO A 11 34.50 15.88 -7.74
C PRO A 11 33.06 15.90 -8.30
N SER A 12 32.73 16.77 -9.26
CA SER A 12 31.34 17.01 -9.71
C SER A 12 30.72 16.00 -10.68
N SER A 13 31.37 14.87 -11.00
CA SER A 13 30.83 13.89 -11.98
C SER A 13 30.02 12.72 -11.39
N SER A 14 29.63 12.77 -10.12
CA SER A 14 28.81 11.73 -9.44
C SER A 14 27.33 12.09 -9.28
N GLY A 15 26.79 12.96 -10.14
CA GLY A 15 25.49 13.60 -9.93
C GLY A 15 24.22 12.90 -10.44
N ASN A 16 24.25 11.65 -10.95
CA ASN A 16 23.05 11.09 -11.62
C ASN A 16 22.80 9.58 -11.48
N SER A 17 23.44 8.89 -10.53
CA SER A 17 23.35 7.43 -10.37
C SER A 17 22.08 6.91 -9.68
N GLY A 18 21.10 7.76 -9.36
CA GLY A 18 19.88 7.38 -8.63
C GLY A 18 18.54 7.77 -9.28
N LEU A 19 18.53 8.52 -10.39
CA LEU A 19 17.28 8.93 -11.03
C LEU A 19 16.78 7.86 -11.99
N VAL A 20 15.53 7.42 -11.78
CA VAL A 20 14.83 6.51 -12.69
C VAL A 20 14.76 7.17 -14.07
N ARG A 21 15.40 6.55 -15.07
CA ARG A 21 15.52 7.07 -16.44
C ARG A 21 14.16 7.45 -17.05
N ASN A 22 13.10 6.74 -16.64
CA ASN A 22 11.71 7.00 -17.01
C ASN A 22 10.81 7.24 -15.77
N ARG A 23 11.17 8.19 -14.89
CA ARG A 23 10.43 8.50 -13.64
C ARG A 23 8.93 8.72 -13.82
N TRP A 24 8.51 9.37 -14.91
CA TRP A 24 7.09 9.58 -15.23
C TRP A 24 6.36 8.29 -15.63
N LEU A 25 7.08 7.35 -16.26
CA LEU A 25 6.55 6.02 -16.55
C LEU A 25 6.50 5.17 -15.28
N ALA A 26 7.50 5.30 -14.40
CA ALA A 26 7.54 4.59 -13.12
C ALA A 26 6.40 5.03 -12.18
N LEU A 27 5.94 6.27 -12.29
CA LEU A 27 4.78 6.80 -11.56
C LEU A 27 3.47 6.05 -11.88
N VAL A 28 3.35 5.44 -13.06
CA VAL A 28 2.19 4.63 -13.45
C VAL A 28 1.94 3.51 -12.43
N ALA A 29 2.99 2.87 -11.94
CA ALA A 29 2.86 1.73 -11.03
C ALA A 29 2.16 2.07 -9.69
N PRO A 30 2.64 3.03 -8.87
CA PRO A 30 1.95 3.43 -7.66
C PRO A 30 0.62 4.14 -7.93
N VAL A 31 0.46 4.84 -9.06
CA VAL A 31 -0.83 5.46 -9.44
C VAL A 31 -1.89 4.39 -9.68
N PHE A 32 -1.59 3.35 -10.46
CA PHE A 32 -2.52 2.24 -10.70
C PHE A 32 -2.81 1.46 -9.41
N GLY A 33 -1.79 1.27 -8.56
CA GLY A 33 -1.97 0.69 -7.22
C GLY A 33 -2.92 1.50 -6.34
N LEU A 34 -2.79 2.83 -6.31
CA LEU A 34 -3.71 3.69 -5.55
C LEU A 34 -5.11 3.75 -6.19
N MET A 35 -5.18 3.77 -7.51
CA MET A 35 -6.43 3.77 -8.26
C MET A 35 -7.25 2.51 -8.00
N ILE A 36 -6.63 1.32 -7.95
CA ILE A 36 -7.38 0.09 -7.64
C ILE A 36 -7.96 0.11 -6.22
N VAL A 37 -7.24 0.67 -5.25
CA VAL A 37 -7.76 0.80 -3.88
C VAL A 37 -8.98 1.73 -3.85
N GLY A 38 -8.95 2.85 -4.57
CA GLY A 38 -10.10 3.77 -4.66
C GLY A 38 -11.30 3.15 -5.40
N LEU A 39 -11.03 2.41 -6.48
CA LEU A 39 -12.05 1.68 -7.24
C LEU A 39 -12.73 0.61 -6.39
N ASP A 40 -11.95 -0.23 -5.72
CA ASP A 40 -12.46 -1.34 -4.92
C ASP A 40 -13.25 -0.89 -3.69
N ALA A 41 -12.87 0.25 -3.10
CA ALA A 41 -13.59 0.85 -1.99
C ALA A 41 -15.05 1.21 -2.32
N THR A 42 -15.38 1.38 -3.61
CA THR A 42 -16.70 1.87 -4.05
C THR A 42 -17.44 0.88 -4.94
N ILE A 43 -16.74 0.04 -5.71
CA ILE A 43 -17.36 -0.83 -6.73
C ILE A 43 -18.38 -1.81 -6.14
N LEU A 44 -18.12 -2.33 -4.94
CA LEU A 44 -18.98 -3.32 -4.30
C LEU A 44 -20.33 -2.74 -3.85
N THR A 45 -20.40 -1.43 -3.59
CA THR A 45 -21.62 -0.76 -3.10
C THR A 45 -22.78 -0.84 -4.09
N VAL A 46 -22.46 -0.80 -5.39
CA VAL A 46 -23.44 -0.95 -6.49
C VAL A 46 -23.89 -2.40 -6.65
N ALA A 47 -23.06 -3.36 -6.23
CA ALA A 47 -23.36 -4.78 -6.36
C ALA A 47 -24.08 -5.37 -5.15
N LEU A 48 -24.18 -4.66 -4.01
CA LEU A 48 -24.82 -5.17 -2.79
C LEU A 48 -26.22 -5.75 -3.02
N PRO A 49 -27.13 -5.12 -3.81
CA PRO A 49 -28.44 -5.70 -4.07
C PRO A 49 -28.37 -7.02 -4.84
N THR A 50 -27.47 -7.11 -5.84
CA THR A 50 -27.24 -8.34 -6.61
C THR A 50 -26.62 -9.43 -5.73
N LEU A 51 -25.67 -9.07 -4.87
CA LEU A 51 -25.05 -10.02 -3.92
C LEU A 51 -26.05 -10.55 -2.89
N ALA A 52 -27.01 -9.73 -2.47
CA ALA A 52 -28.07 -10.14 -1.55
C ALA A 52 -28.91 -11.28 -2.14
N THR A 53 -29.20 -11.22 -3.45
CA THR A 53 -30.00 -12.26 -4.12
C THR A 53 -29.17 -13.45 -4.57
N GLU A 54 -27.97 -13.23 -5.12
CA GLU A 54 -27.12 -14.29 -5.69
C GLU A 54 -26.47 -15.18 -4.62
N LEU A 55 -26.17 -14.63 -3.44
CA LEU A 55 -25.58 -15.36 -2.32
C LEU A 55 -26.57 -15.63 -1.18
N GLU A 56 -27.86 -15.29 -1.38
CA GLU A 56 -28.91 -15.34 -0.35
C GLU A 56 -28.48 -14.67 0.98
N ALA A 57 -27.70 -13.58 0.87
CA ALA A 57 -27.01 -12.97 2.00
C ALA A 57 -27.97 -12.17 2.90
N THR A 58 -27.82 -12.36 4.20
CA THR A 58 -28.48 -11.58 5.25
C THR A 58 -27.98 -10.13 5.27
N THR A 59 -28.75 -9.23 5.89
CA THR A 59 -28.34 -7.82 6.07
C THR A 59 -27.01 -7.70 6.81
N THR A 60 -26.75 -8.57 7.79
CA THR A 60 -25.48 -8.59 8.53
C THR A 60 -24.31 -8.99 7.63
N GLU A 61 -24.47 -9.99 6.76
CA GLU A 61 -23.42 -10.38 5.81
C GLU A 61 -23.13 -9.29 4.78
N LEU A 62 -24.17 -8.59 4.29
CA LEU A 62 -23.99 -7.45 3.40
C LEU A 62 -23.17 -6.31 4.03
N GLN A 63 -23.35 -6.07 5.34
CA GLN A 63 -22.50 -5.13 6.08
C GLN A 63 -21.05 -5.64 6.11
N TRP A 64 -20.85 -6.93 6.40
CA TRP A 64 -19.54 -7.56 6.39
C TRP A 64 -18.86 -7.59 5.02
N PHE A 65 -19.58 -7.54 3.90
CA PHE A 65 -18.95 -7.40 2.58
C PHE A 65 -18.21 -6.05 2.43
N THR A 66 -18.67 -5.01 3.13
CA THR A 66 -18.02 -3.69 3.16
C THR A 66 -17.01 -3.60 4.30
N ASP A 67 -17.40 -4.05 5.49
CA ASP A 67 -16.57 -3.96 6.70
C ASP A 67 -15.39 -4.94 6.67
N GLY A 68 -15.56 -6.10 6.05
CA GLY A 68 -14.52 -7.09 5.85
C GLY A 68 -13.32 -6.52 5.10
N TYR A 69 -13.51 -5.52 4.26
CA TYR A 69 -12.41 -4.77 3.64
C TYR A 69 -11.92 -3.60 4.50
N THR A 70 -12.85 -2.82 5.03
CA THR A 70 -12.55 -1.56 5.73
C THR A 70 -11.81 -1.80 7.04
N LEU A 71 -12.15 -2.85 7.79
CA LEU A 71 -11.55 -3.15 9.08
C LEU A 71 -10.08 -3.58 8.96
N PRO A 72 -9.69 -4.56 8.12
CA PRO A 72 -8.28 -4.87 7.88
C PRO A 72 -7.54 -3.70 7.24
N PHE A 73 -8.19 -2.97 6.32
CA PHE A 73 -7.59 -1.78 5.73
C PHE A 73 -7.17 -0.77 6.80
N ALA A 74 -8.09 -0.39 7.69
CA ALA A 74 -7.82 0.56 8.77
C ALA A 74 -6.84 0.01 9.82
N GLY A 75 -7.01 -1.25 10.23
CA GLY A 75 -6.22 -1.88 11.30
C GLY A 75 -4.78 -2.20 10.90
N LEU A 76 -4.52 -2.49 9.61
CA LEU A 76 -3.20 -2.91 9.12
C LEU A 76 -2.43 -1.79 8.41
N LEU A 77 -3.04 -0.63 8.15
CA LEU A 77 -2.40 0.48 7.43
C LEU A 77 -1.09 0.93 8.10
N LEU A 78 -1.12 1.16 9.41
CA LEU A 78 0.06 1.55 10.17
C LEU A 78 1.07 0.38 10.30
N PRO A 79 0.68 -0.85 10.72
CA PRO A 79 1.59 -1.99 10.77
C PRO A 79 2.31 -2.27 9.45
N LEU A 80 1.60 -2.33 8.33
CA LEU A 80 2.18 -2.67 7.02
C LEU A 80 2.98 -1.52 6.42
N GLY A 81 2.61 -0.27 6.72
CA GLY A 81 3.45 0.90 6.43
C GLY A 81 4.82 0.80 7.13
N VAL A 82 4.83 0.56 8.45
CA VAL A 82 6.07 0.38 9.22
C VAL A 82 6.86 -0.84 8.76
N LEU A 83 6.17 -1.93 8.40
CA LEU A 83 6.81 -3.12 7.86
C LEU A 83 7.57 -2.80 6.57
N GLY A 84 6.94 -2.09 5.63
CA GLY A 84 7.60 -1.67 4.39
C GLY A 84 8.78 -0.73 4.62
N ASP A 85 8.72 0.11 5.64
CA ASP A 85 9.86 0.96 6.02
C ASP A 85 11.07 0.15 6.51
N ARG A 86 10.84 -1.03 7.11
CA ARG A 86 11.90 -1.89 7.64
C ARG A 86 12.48 -2.87 6.63
N ILE A 87 11.64 -3.56 5.85
CA ILE A 87 12.10 -4.63 4.95
C ILE A 87 12.24 -4.19 3.49
N GLY A 88 11.77 -2.99 3.16
CA GLY A 88 11.84 -2.40 1.83
C GLY A 88 10.46 -2.07 1.29
N ARG A 89 10.22 -0.78 1.02
CA ARG A 89 8.91 -0.25 0.59
C ARG A 89 8.44 -0.95 -0.69
N ARG A 90 9.36 -1.17 -1.65
CA ARG A 90 9.07 -1.80 -2.94
C ARG A 90 8.58 -3.24 -2.77
N LEU A 91 9.29 -4.04 -1.99
CA LEU A 91 8.95 -5.45 -1.77
C LEU A 91 7.58 -5.59 -1.10
N VAL A 92 7.31 -4.79 -0.07
CA VAL A 92 6.02 -4.85 0.63
C VAL A 92 4.89 -4.30 -0.22
N LEU A 93 5.13 -3.28 -1.05
CA LEU A 93 4.12 -2.79 -2.00
C LEU A 93 3.76 -3.88 -3.04
N ILE A 94 4.75 -4.56 -3.60
CA ILE A 94 4.50 -5.70 -4.52
C ILE A 94 3.76 -6.81 -3.79
N GLY A 95 4.17 -7.15 -2.56
CA GLY A 95 3.47 -8.13 -1.73
C GLY A 95 2.01 -7.76 -1.47
N GLY A 96 1.73 -6.48 -1.18
CA GLY A 96 0.37 -5.95 -1.00
C GLY A 96 -0.47 -6.03 -2.27
N LEU A 97 0.11 -5.67 -3.43
CA LEU A 97 -0.53 -5.81 -4.74
C LEU A 97 -0.87 -7.26 -5.06
N LEU A 98 0.06 -8.19 -4.80
CA LEU A 98 -0.18 -9.62 -5.00
C LEU A 98 -1.23 -10.16 -4.03
N LEU A 99 -1.20 -9.76 -2.75
CA LEU A 99 -2.20 -10.18 -1.77
C LEU A 99 -3.60 -9.70 -2.15
N PHE A 100 -3.72 -8.44 -2.59
CA PHE A 100 -4.96 -7.90 -3.13
C PHE A 100 -5.43 -8.70 -4.35
N GLY A 101 -4.52 -9.00 -5.28
CA GLY A 101 -4.83 -9.79 -6.47
C GLY A 101 -5.27 -11.22 -6.14
N VAL A 102 -4.66 -11.87 -5.14
CA VAL A 102 -5.09 -13.18 -4.65
C VAL A 102 -6.52 -13.09 -4.10
N GLY A 103 -6.81 -12.10 -3.25
CA GLY A 103 -8.16 -11.89 -2.72
C GLY A 103 -9.20 -11.69 -3.83
N SER A 104 -8.86 -10.92 -4.86
CA SER A 104 -9.69 -10.76 -6.06
C SER A 104 -9.91 -12.08 -6.82
N LEU A 105 -8.89 -12.92 -6.97
CA LEU A 105 -9.01 -14.23 -7.63
C LEU A 105 -9.80 -15.26 -6.80
N MET A 106 -9.84 -15.12 -5.47
CA MET A 106 -10.62 -16.02 -4.61
C MET A 106 -12.09 -16.03 -5.00
N VAL A 107 -12.61 -14.92 -5.51
CA VAL A 107 -14.00 -14.72 -5.96
C VAL A 107 -14.42 -15.73 -7.03
N LEU A 108 -13.49 -16.27 -7.82
CA LEU A 108 -13.78 -17.32 -8.80
C LEU A 108 -14.31 -18.62 -8.18
N ARG A 109 -14.14 -18.80 -6.87
CA ARG A 109 -14.57 -19.98 -6.11
C ARG A 109 -15.54 -19.64 -4.98
N VAL A 110 -16.11 -18.43 -4.99
CA VAL A 110 -17.01 -17.98 -3.93
C VAL A 110 -18.45 -18.30 -4.33
N ASP A 111 -19.03 -19.23 -3.58
CA ASP A 111 -20.43 -19.63 -3.71
C ASP A 111 -21.23 -19.35 -2.41
N SER A 112 -20.63 -18.60 -1.47
CA SER A 112 -21.25 -18.28 -0.17
C SER A 112 -20.87 -16.89 0.35
N PRO A 113 -21.71 -16.27 1.21
CA PRO A 113 -21.41 -14.99 1.86
C PRO A 113 -20.07 -14.99 2.61
N ASP A 114 -19.81 -16.03 3.42
CA ASP A 114 -18.57 -16.15 4.19
C ASP A 114 -17.33 -16.16 3.29
N GLY A 115 -17.41 -16.84 2.14
CA GLY A 115 -16.33 -16.86 1.15
C GLY A 115 -16.01 -15.47 0.63
N LEU A 116 -17.04 -14.66 0.37
CA LEU A 116 -16.86 -13.28 -0.06
C LEU A 116 -16.26 -12.42 1.05
N ILE A 117 -16.72 -12.56 2.30
CA ILE A 117 -16.17 -11.82 3.45
C ILE A 117 -14.67 -12.11 3.60
N ILE A 118 -14.26 -13.37 3.51
CA ILE A 118 -12.83 -13.76 3.57
C ILE A 118 -12.04 -13.11 2.43
N ALA A 119 -12.56 -13.16 1.19
CA ALA A 119 -11.91 -12.51 0.06
C ALA A 119 -11.72 -10.99 0.31
N ARG A 120 -12.74 -10.32 0.86
CA ARG A 120 -12.70 -8.89 1.22
C ARG A 120 -11.67 -8.60 2.31
N ILE A 121 -11.54 -9.48 3.30
CA ILE A 121 -10.52 -9.37 4.35
C ILE A 121 -9.11 -9.42 3.76
N VAL A 122 -8.87 -10.37 2.86
CA VAL A 122 -7.59 -10.51 2.17
C VAL A 122 -7.29 -9.26 1.31
N MET A 123 -8.27 -8.76 0.57
CA MET A 123 -8.13 -7.55 -0.24
C MET A 123 -7.85 -6.30 0.63
N GLY A 124 -8.56 -6.14 1.74
CA GLY A 124 -8.36 -5.04 2.68
C GLY A 124 -6.96 -5.04 3.28
N ALA A 125 -6.42 -6.22 3.62
CA ALA A 125 -5.05 -6.36 4.08
C ALA A 125 -4.02 -5.98 2.99
N GLY A 126 -4.27 -6.34 1.73
CA GLY A 126 -3.45 -5.90 0.59
C GLY A 126 -3.49 -4.38 0.41
N ALA A 127 -4.68 -3.79 0.45
CA ALA A 127 -4.90 -2.34 0.33
C ALA A 127 -4.18 -1.55 1.43
N ALA A 128 -4.16 -2.08 2.66
CA ALA A 128 -3.46 -1.48 3.80
C ALA A 128 -1.95 -1.32 3.56
N ALA A 129 -1.32 -2.25 2.84
CA ALA A 129 0.06 -2.11 2.42
C ALA A 129 0.20 -1.12 1.25
N ILE A 130 -0.70 -1.19 0.26
CA ILE A 130 -0.57 -0.43 -0.99
C ILE A 130 -0.58 1.08 -0.73
N THR A 131 -1.57 1.60 0.02
CA THR A 131 -1.79 3.04 0.15
C THR A 131 -0.60 3.81 0.75
N PRO A 132 -0.10 3.48 1.97
CA PRO A 132 1.02 4.21 2.56
C PRO A 132 2.32 3.98 1.79
N LEU A 133 2.55 2.78 1.27
CA LEU A 133 3.81 2.45 0.59
C LEU A 133 3.90 3.09 -0.79
N ALA A 134 2.81 3.12 -1.56
CA ALA A 134 2.75 3.82 -2.84
C ALA A 134 3.04 5.31 -2.65
N LEU A 135 2.36 5.98 -1.71
CA LEU A 135 2.57 7.40 -1.42
C LEU A 135 3.99 7.70 -0.94
N SER A 136 4.64 6.75 -0.28
CA SER A 136 6.01 6.94 0.19
C SER A 136 7.10 6.72 -0.87
N ILE A 137 6.84 5.88 -1.88
CA ILE A 137 7.80 5.62 -2.98
C ILE A 137 7.77 6.75 -4.01
N VAL A 138 6.61 7.35 -4.26
CA VAL A 138 6.43 8.45 -5.21
C VAL A 138 7.50 9.55 -5.06
N PRO A 139 7.69 10.20 -3.89
CA PRO A 139 8.66 11.29 -3.76
C PRO A 139 10.12 10.85 -3.91
N LEU A 140 10.43 9.55 -3.78
CA LEU A 140 11.78 9.00 -3.96
C LEU A 140 12.18 8.92 -5.44
N MET A 141 11.21 8.85 -6.35
CA MET A 141 11.45 8.77 -7.79
C MET A 141 11.67 10.14 -8.47
N PHE A 142 11.37 11.23 -7.76
CA PHE A 142 11.33 12.59 -8.32
C PHE A 142 12.27 13.57 -7.59
N PRO A 143 12.86 14.53 -8.32
CA PRO A 143 13.60 15.65 -7.73
C PRO A 143 12.65 16.54 -6.92
N LYS A 144 13.19 17.30 -5.95
CA LYS A 144 12.39 18.02 -4.93
C LYS A 144 11.30 18.92 -5.54
N GLU A 145 11.60 19.52 -6.67
CA GLU A 145 10.77 20.46 -7.41
C GLU A 145 9.54 19.78 -8.04
N GLU A 146 9.66 18.50 -8.42
CA GLU A 146 8.60 17.72 -9.06
C GLU A 146 7.77 16.89 -8.07
N ARG A 147 8.22 16.73 -6.82
CA ARG A 147 7.57 15.87 -5.81
C ARG A 147 6.11 16.24 -5.54
N SER A 148 5.81 17.54 -5.42
CA SER A 148 4.44 18.00 -5.18
C SER A 148 3.50 17.60 -6.32
N LYS A 149 3.94 17.77 -7.57
CA LYS A 149 3.19 17.37 -8.77
C LYS A 149 3.01 15.84 -8.84
N ALA A 150 4.05 15.07 -8.53
CA ALA A 150 3.96 13.62 -8.52
C ALA A 150 2.99 13.10 -7.44
N MET A 151 3.00 13.71 -6.24
CA MET A 151 2.06 13.40 -5.17
C MET A 151 0.63 13.76 -5.55
N ALA A 152 0.42 14.91 -6.18
CA ALA A 152 -0.90 15.31 -6.67
C ALA A 152 -1.45 14.31 -7.70
N ILE A 153 -0.61 13.78 -8.59
CA ILE A 153 -1.02 12.75 -9.55
C ILE A 153 -1.32 11.42 -8.85
N ALA A 154 -0.51 11.03 -7.85
CA ALA A 154 -0.74 9.82 -7.08
C ALA A 154 -2.08 9.86 -6.33
N THR A 155 -2.37 10.96 -5.63
CA THR A 155 -3.64 11.14 -4.92
C THR A 155 -4.81 11.33 -5.88
N ALA A 156 -4.60 11.98 -7.03
CA ALA A 156 -5.60 12.03 -8.09
C ALA A 156 -5.94 10.64 -8.64
N GLY A 157 -4.96 9.74 -8.78
CA GLY A 157 -5.20 8.34 -9.15
C GLY A 157 -6.15 7.63 -8.20
N PHE A 158 -5.90 7.76 -6.88
CA PHE A 158 -6.82 7.26 -5.86
C PHE A 158 -8.23 7.87 -6.00
N ALA A 159 -8.30 9.20 -6.12
CA ALA A 159 -9.55 9.93 -6.21
C ALA A 159 -10.35 9.60 -7.47
N LEU A 160 -9.68 9.34 -8.59
CA LEU A 160 -10.29 8.89 -9.85
C LEU A 160 -10.84 7.46 -9.74
N GLY A 161 -10.24 6.61 -8.91
CA GLY A 161 -10.75 5.27 -8.64
C GLY A 161 -12.18 5.30 -8.06
N LEU A 162 -12.47 6.26 -7.18
CA LEU A 162 -13.76 6.37 -6.48
C LEU A 162 -14.99 6.44 -7.43
N PRO A 163 -15.06 7.37 -8.42
CA PRO A 163 -16.16 7.37 -9.39
C PRO A 163 -16.06 6.24 -10.41
N LEU A 164 -14.86 5.73 -10.70
CA LEU A 164 -14.69 4.59 -11.61
C LEU A 164 -15.29 3.31 -11.06
N GLY A 165 -15.35 3.13 -9.73
CA GLY A 165 -15.97 1.96 -9.10
C GLY A 165 -17.43 1.77 -9.54
N PRO A 166 -18.36 2.69 -9.23
CA PRO A 166 -19.75 2.57 -9.65
C PRO A 166 -19.96 2.48 -11.17
N LEU A 167 -19.18 3.22 -11.95
CA LEU A 167 -19.26 3.23 -13.42
C LEU A 167 -18.87 1.87 -14.01
N ALA A 168 -17.71 1.35 -13.60
CA ALA A 168 -17.24 0.04 -14.04
C ALA A 168 -18.13 -1.07 -13.48
N GLY A 169 -18.46 -1.03 -12.19
CA GLY A 169 -19.30 -2.02 -11.53
C GLY A 169 -20.68 -2.15 -12.17
N GLY A 170 -21.36 -1.03 -12.42
CA GLY A 170 -22.66 -1.03 -13.10
C GLY A 170 -22.57 -1.57 -14.54
N TRP A 171 -21.55 -1.18 -15.30
CA TRP A 171 -21.35 -1.74 -16.64
C TRP A 171 -21.05 -3.24 -16.62
N LEU A 172 -20.24 -3.72 -15.66
CA LEU A 172 -19.90 -5.13 -15.53
C LEU A 172 -21.10 -5.97 -15.12
N LEU A 173 -21.88 -5.53 -14.12
CA LEU A 173 -23.08 -6.24 -13.66
C LEU A 173 -24.15 -6.39 -14.75
N ASN A 174 -24.21 -5.45 -15.70
CA ASN A 174 -25.15 -5.53 -16.82
C ASN A 174 -24.73 -6.51 -17.93
N ASN A 175 -23.44 -6.86 -18.02
CA ASN A 175 -22.89 -7.66 -19.12
C ASN A 175 -22.29 -9.00 -18.66
N PHE A 176 -21.94 -9.11 -17.38
CA PHE A 176 -21.20 -10.22 -16.79
C PHE A 176 -21.78 -10.54 -15.40
N TRP A 177 -21.42 -11.73 -14.88
CA TRP A 177 -21.76 -12.14 -13.52
C TRP A 177 -21.16 -11.23 -12.43
N TRP A 178 -21.73 -11.26 -11.22
CA TRP A 178 -21.35 -10.36 -10.12
C TRP A 178 -19.86 -10.41 -9.75
N GLY A 179 -19.22 -11.58 -9.81
CA GLY A 179 -17.81 -11.74 -9.42
C GLY A 179 -16.83 -10.98 -10.33
N SER A 180 -17.27 -10.62 -11.54
CA SER A 180 -16.47 -9.84 -12.49
C SER A 180 -16.03 -8.49 -11.94
N ILE A 181 -16.84 -7.86 -11.07
CA ILE A 181 -16.53 -6.54 -10.50
C ILE A 181 -15.27 -6.56 -9.63
N LEU A 182 -14.97 -7.70 -9.00
CA LEU A 182 -13.77 -7.86 -8.18
C LEU A 182 -12.58 -8.27 -9.06
N LEU A 183 -12.82 -8.99 -10.15
CA LEU A 183 -11.80 -9.42 -11.11
C LEU A 183 -11.26 -8.29 -11.99
N ILE A 184 -12.00 -7.19 -12.18
CA ILE A 184 -11.52 -6.03 -12.95
C ILE A 184 -10.25 -5.42 -12.35
N GLY A 185 -9.99 -5.66 -11.06
CA GLY A 185 -8.74 -5.25 -10.42
C GLY A 185 -7.51 -6.00 -10.91
N ILE A 186 -7.65 -7.24 -11.39
CA ILE A 186 -6.54 -8.08 -11.85
C ILE A 186 -5.71 -7.43 -12.95
N PRO A 187 -6.27 -6.93 -14.08
CA PRO A 187 -5.46 -6.25 -15.10
C PRO A 187 -4.73 -5.01 -14.54
N VAL A 188 -5.36 -4.25 -13.64
CA VAL A 188 -4.75 -3.07 -13.01
C VAL A 188 -3.58 -3.47 -12.11
N ILE A 189 -3.72 -4.55 -11.35
CA ILE A 189 -2.68 -5.11 -10.48
C ILE A 189 -1.51 -5.63 -11.31
N ILE A 190 -1.78 -6.34 -12.40
CA ILE A 190 -0.73 -6.84 -13.31
C ILE A 190 0.10 -5.66 -13.85
N ILE A 191 -0.57 -4.60 -14.31
CA ILE A 191 0.11 -3.38 -14.79
C ILE A 191 0.96 -2.75 -13.67
N ALA A 192 0.39 -2.63 -12.46
CA ALA A 192 1.10 -2.06 -11.32
C ALA A 192 2.33 -2.90 -10.92
N VAL A 193 2.19 -4.22 -10.83
CA VAL A 193 3.28 -5.15 -10.46
C VAL A 193 4.38 -5.14 -11.52
N ILE A 194 4.03 -5.25 -12.81
CA ILE A 194 5.01 -5.19 -13.91
C ILE A 194 5.72 -3.83 -13.89
N GLY A 195 4.99 -2.74 -13.72
CA GLY A 195 5.56 -1.40 -13.60
C GLY A 195 6.52 -1.29 -12.41
N MET A 196 6.15 -1.81 -11.23
CA MET A 196 7.03 -1.84 -10.05
C MET A 196 8.29 -2.70 -10.28
N LEU A 197 8.18 -3.81 -10.99
CA LEU A 197 9.31 -4.72 -11.26
C LEU A 197 10.28 -4.17 -12.29
N VAL A 198 9.77 -3.53 -13.35
CA VAL A 198 10.59 -3.05 -14.48
C VAL A 198 11.13 -1.64 -14.25
N LEU A 199 10.34 -0.74 -13.64
CA LEU A 199 10.63 0.70 -13.66
C LEU A 199 11.14 1.24 -12.34
N VAL A 200 10.88 0.58 -11.21
CA VAL A 200 11.30 1.04 -9.88
C VAL A 200 12.53 0.26 -9.45
N PRO A 201 13.73 0.86 -9.37
CA PRO A 201 14.90 0.18 -8.82
C PRO A 201 14.68 -0.17 -7.34
N GLU A 202 15.30 -1.26 -6.88
CA GLU A 202 15.28 -1.62 -5.47
C GLU A 202 15.89 -0.48 -4.64
N THR A 203 15.10 0.14 -3.77
CA THR A 203 15.56 1.22 -2.89
C THR A 203 16.30 0.58 -1.70
N ARG A 204 17.41 -0.09 -2.01
CA ARG A 204 18.21 -0.81 -1.03
C ARG A 204 19.18 0.19 -0.40
N ASP A 205 19.02 0.42 0.89
CA ASP A 205 20.04 1.06 1.70
C ASP A 205 21.32 0.19 1.61
N PRO A 206 22.48 0.71 1.18
CA PRO A 206 23.72 -0.07 1.03
C PRO A 206 24.18 -0.73 2.34
N ASN A 207 23.67 -0.27 3.48
CA ASN A 207 23.94 -0.80 4.82
C ASN A 207 22.86 -1.77 5.35
N ALA A 208 21.76 -2.01 4.62
CA ALA A 208 20.76 -2.99 5.02
C ALA A 208 21.33 -4.40 4.83
N LYS A 209 21.79 -4.97 5.95
CA LYS A 209 22.31 -6.34 6.11
C LYS A 209 21.53 -7.31 5.22
N ARG A 210 22.25 -8.06 4.40
CA ARG A 210 21.73 -9.00 3.39
C ARG A 210 20.58 -9.82 4.00
N ILE A 211 19.35 -9.63 3.48
CA ILE A 211 18.27 -10.57 3.70
C ILE A 211 18.68 -11.85 2.97
N ASP A 212 19.22 -12.76 3.76
CA ASP A 212 19.46 -14.13 3.38
C ASP A 212 18.10 -14.76 3.10
N LEU A 213 17.78 -14.95 1.81
CA LEU A 213 16.55 -15.61 1.36
C LEU A 213 16.44 -17.05 1.92
N ILE A 214 17.52 -17.60 2.46
CA ILE A 214 17.56 -18.90 3.13
C ILE A 214 16.97 -18.81 4.56
N GLY A 215 16.92 -17.62 5.17
CA GLY A 215 16.34 -17.39 6.51
C GLY A 215 14.83 -17.13 6.53
N ALA A 216 14.20 -16.83 5.38
CA ALA A 216 12.76 -16.58 5.29
C ALA A 216 11.91 -17.84 5.58
N GLY A 217 12.52 -19.04 5.55
CA GLY A 217 11.89 -20.28 6.02
C GLY A 217 11.92 -20.49 7.54
N ALA A 218 12.73 -19.72 8.29
CA ALA A 218 12.92 -19.94 9.74
C ALA A 218 12.16 -18.95 10.65
N ALA A 219 11.50 -17.92 10.09
CA ALA A 219 10.86 -16.86 10.88
C ALA A 219 9.43 -17.22 11.38
N GLY A 220 9.11 -18.51 11.52
CA GLY A 220 7.87 -18.99 12.12
C GLY A 220 7.87 -19.02 13.66
N ARG A 221 8.79 -18.36 14.38
CA ARG A 221 8.91 -18.58 15.83
C ARG A 221 9.25 -17.42 16.77
N HIS A 222 9.26 -16.16 16.35
CA HIS A 222 9.38 -15.07 17.32
C HIS A 222 8.49 -13.87 16.98
N VAL A 223 7.34 -13.80 17.66
CA VAL A 223 6.68 -12.54 17.99
C VAL A 223 7.33 -12.04 19.29
N PRO A 224 8.18 -11.00 19.30
CA PRO A 224 8.54 -10.35 20.54
C PRO A 224 7.38 -9.44 20.98
N PRO A 225 6.91 -9.53 22.25
CA PRO A 225 5.85 -8.69 22.77
C PRO A 225 6.43 -7.31 23.07
N LEU A 226 6.49 -6.46 22.04
CA LEU A 226 6.98 -5.08 22.19
C LEU A 226 5.87 -4.03 21.95
N LEU A 227 4.60 -4.42 22.11
CA LEU A 227 3.43 -3.53 22.12
C LEU A 227 2.86 -3.27 23.52
N LEU A 228 3.61 -3.57 24.59
CA LEU A 228 3.26 -3.21 25.97
C LEU A 228 4.12 -2.09 26.56
N ARG A 229 4.80 -1.30 25.71
CA ARG A 229 5.44 -0.05 26.12
C ARG A 229 5.04 1.08 25.20
N LEU A 230 3.75 1.43 25.23
CA LEU A 230 3.36 2.78 24.83
C LEU A 230 3.93 3.74 25.88
N PRO A 231 4.74 4.74 25.50
CA PRO A 231 4.99 5.89 26.35
C PRO A 231 3.66 6.64 26.54
N CYS A 232 3.25 6.84 27.79
CA CYS A 232 2.18 7.77 28.12
C CYS A 232 2.42 9.13 27.42
N PRO A 233 1.39 9.79 26.89
CA PRO A 233 1.51 11.16 26.40
C PRO A 233 2.03 12.04 27.53
N ALA A 234 3.16 12.70 27.31
CA ALA A 234 3.67 13.66 28.28
C ALA A 234 2.75 14.89 28.27
N GLU A 235 2.03 15.03 29.39
CA GLU A 235 1.26 16.21 29.79
C GLU A 235 2.05 17.50 29.51
N GLY A 236 1.36 18.48 28.93
CA GLY A 236 1.92 19.76 28.53
C GLY A 236 2.69 20.45 29.67
N ARG A 237 3.94 20.82 29.37
CA ARG A 237 4.79 21.58 30.31
C ARG A 237 4.31 23.03 30.40
N GLY A 238 3.38 23.29 31.32
CA GLY A 238 3.19 24.61 31.93
C GLY A 238 4.34 24.95 32.91
N PRO A 239 4.61 26.23 33.19
CA PRO A 239 5.75 26.64 34.01
C PRO A 239 5.58 26.26 35.49
N ARG A 240 6.67 25.68 36.00
CA ARG A 240 6.97 25.17 37.35
C ARG A 240 6.34 25.98 38.50
N THR A 241 5.61 25.29 39.37
CA THR A 241 5.53 25.60 40.80
C THR A 241 5.85 24.34 41.62
N THR A 242 6.58 24.56 42.71
CA THR A 242 7.26 23.60 43.57
C THR A 242 6.32 22.86 44.53
N GLY A 243 6.48 21.53 44.65
CA GLY A 243 5.91 20.71 45.74
C GLY A 243 6.34 19.23 45.65
N PRO A 244 6.57 18.51 46.78
CA PRO A 244 7.15 17.17 46.75
C PRO A 244 6.14 16.00 46.85
N GLY A 245 6.34 14.98 45.99
CA GLY A 245 5.96 13.56 46.16
C GLY A 245 4.59 13.10 45.62
N PRO A 246 4.31 11.77 45.51
CA PRO A 246 5.14 10.56 45.56
C PRO A 246 5.09 9.75 44.20
N GLY A 247 6.08 8.93 43.82
CA GLY A 247 6.27 7.55 44.29
C GLY A 247 5.30 6.57 43.59
N CYS A 248 5.68 5.99 42.45
CA CYS A 248 4.97 4.86 41.82
C CYS A 248 5.77 3.56 42.02
N GLY A 249 5.11 2.55 42.59
CA GLY A 249 5.55 1.15 42.59
C GLY A 249 5.00 0.37 41.40
#